data_AF-A0A026WUV8-F1
#
_entry.id   AF-A0A026WUV8-F1
#
_cell.length_a   1.000
_cell.length_b   1.000
_cell.length_c   1.000
_cell.angle_alpha   90.00
_cell.angle_beta   90.00
_cell.angle_gamma   90.00
#
_symmetry.space_group_name_H-M   'P 1'
#
loop_
_entity.id
_entity.type
_entity.pdbx_description
1 polymer ?
#
loop_
_entity_poly.entity_id
_entity_poly.type
_entity_poly.pdbx_seq_one_letter_code
_entity_poly.pdbx_strand_id
1 'polypeptide(L)'
;RHLRVRINELMANIRKNEHSVVSKHRLSENHDFDWDKPTILHRETHKIKREIAEMIYIRKHSNCINLQTDTENLSDMYDNILKLS
;
A
#
# COMPACT_ATOMS: atom_id res chain seq x y z
N ARG A 1 -13.09 -2.58 3.35
CA ARG A 1 -12.29 -3.81 3.14
C ARG A 1 -11.70 -4.23 4.46
N HIS A 2 -11.90 -5.48 4.88
CA HIS A 2 -11.34 -5.98 6.13
C HIS A 2 -9.86 -6.34 5.94
N LEU A 3 -9.04 -6.06 6.96
CA LEU A 3 -7.60 -6.36 6.95
C LEU A 3 -7.31 -7.82 6.56
N ARG A 4 -8.01 -8.77 7.19
CA ARG A 4 -7.88 -10.20 6.90
C ARG A 4 -8.10 -10.55 5.43
N VAL A 5 -9.08 -9.90 4.79
CA VAL A 5 -9.36 -10.09 3.36
C VAL A 5 -8.18 -9.58 2.52
N ARG A 6 -7.59 -8.42 2.88
CA ARG A 6 -6.40 -7.87 2.22
C ARG A 6 -5.22 -8.84 2.27
N ILE A 7 -4.93 -9.37 3.45
CA ILE A 7 -3.80 -10.27 3.68
C ILE A 7 -3.99 -11.56 2.87
N ASN A 8 -5.18 -12.16 2.92
CA ASN A 8 -5.49 -13.37 2.16
C ASN A 8 -5.34 -13.18 0.65
N GLU A 9 -5.79 -12.04 0.10
CA GLU A 9 -5.60 -11.72 -1.31
C GLU A 9 -4.11 -11.60 -1.68
N LEU A 10 -3.29 -10.95 -0.84
CA LEU A 10 -1.85 -10.82 -1.08
C LEU A 10 -1.15 -12.19 -1.00
N MET A 11 -1.44 -12.99 0.02
CA MET A 11 -0.90 -14.35 0.16
C MET A 11 -1.29 -15.26 -1.02
N ALA A 12 -2.52 -15.12 -1.53
CA ALA A 12 -2.95 -15.86 -2.72
C ALA A 12 -2.21 -15.38 -3.98
N ASN A 13 -1.99 -14.06 -4.12
CA ASN A 13 -1.30 -13.48 -5.26
C ASN A 13 0.17 -13.92 -5.34
N ILE A 14 0.90 -13.90 -4.22
CA ILE A 14 2.31 -14.35 -4.20
C ILE A 14 2.48 -15.83 -4.54
N ARG A 15 1.45 -16.65 -4.30
CA ARG A 15 1.44 -18.08 -4.67
C ARG A 15 1.11 -18.33 -6.13
N LYS A 16 0.37 -17.42 -6.77
CA LYS A 16 -0.14 -17.59 -8.13
C LYS A 16 0.68 -16.89 -9.19
N ASN A 17 1.32 -15.77 -8.86
CA ASN A 17 1.86 -14.86 -9.86
C ASN A 17 3.12 -14.12 -9.37
N GLU A 18 4.20 -14.22 -10.13
CA GLU A 18 5.47 -13.53 -9.87
C GLU A 18 5.42 -12.04 -10.24
N HIS A 19 4.35 -11.57 -10.91
CA HIS A 19 4.33 -10.21 -11.47
C HIS A 19 3.82 -9.11 -10.53
N SER A 20 3.30 -9.45 -9.35
CA SER A 20 2.88 -8.42 -8.38
C SER A 20 4.10 -7.72 -7.76
N VAL A 21 3.97 -6.44 -7.39
CA VAL A 21 5.05 -5.70 -6.70
C VAL A 21 5.52 -6.39 -5.42
N VAL A 22 4.58 -7.03 -4.71
CA VAL A 22 4.86 -7.80 -3.48
C VAL A 22 5.67 -9.06 -3.80
N SER A 23 5.28 -9.81 -4.84
CA SER A 23 5.99 -11.02 -5.29
C SER A 23 7.41 -10.67 -5.76
N LYS A 24 7.54 -9.62 -6.58
CA LYS A 24 8.82 -9.15 -7.10
C LYS A 24 9.78 -8.77 -5.99
N HIS A 25 9.34 -7.92 -5.05
CA HIS A 25 10.16 -7.49 -3.92
C HIS A 25 10.60 -8.67 -3.06
N ARG A 26 9.69 -9.61 -2.76
CA ARG A 26 10.02 -10.82 -1.99
C ARG A 26 11.14 -11.64 -2.65
N LEU A 27 11.08 -11.81 -3.97
CA LEU A 27 12.05 -12.59 -4.72
C LEU A 27 13.38 -11.85 -4.96
N SER A 28 13.33 -10.55 -5.30
CA SER A 28 14.53 -9.77 -5.61
C SER A 28 15.35 -9.45 -4.37
N GLU A 29 14.68 -9.16 -3.25
CA GLU A 29 15.33 -8.77 -2.00
C GLU A 29 15.50 -9.94 -1.02
N ASN A 30 15.08 -11.16 -1.42
CA ASN A 30 15.04 -12.35 -0.56
C ASN A 30 14.37 -12.05 0.81
N HIS A 31 13.26 -11.32 0.76
CA HIS A 31 12.55 -10.81 1.93
C HIS A 31 11.16 -11.46 2.04
N ASP A 32 10.78 -11.92 3.23
CA ASP A 32 9.40 -12.40 3.48
C ASP A 32 8.67 -11.46 4.44
N PHE A 33 7.35 -11.33 4.25
CA PHE A 33 6.53 -10.41 5.03
C PHE A 33 5.98 -11.09 6.29
N ASP A 34 5.90 -10.35 7.40
CA ASP A 34 5.13 -10.76 8.57
C ASP A 34 3.63 -10.52 8.32
N TRP A 35 2.94 -11.59 7.90
CA TRP A 35 1.51 -11.57 7.62
C TRP A 35 0.64 -11.62 8.87
N ASP A 36 1.18 -12.08 10.00
CA ASP A 36 0.42 -12.31 11.23
C ASP A 36 0.33 -11.05 12.09
N LYS A 37 1.32 -10.16 12.00
CA LYS A 37 1.41 -8.95 12.83
C LYS A 37 1.58 -7.67 12.01
N PRO A 38 0.66 -7.36 11.08
CA PRO A 38 0.71 -6.10 10.33
C PRO A 38 0.50 -4.90 11.26
N THR A 39 1.37 -3.90 11.13
CA THR A 39 1.18 -2.62 11.81
C THR A 39 0.05 -1.82 11.15
N ILE A 40 -0.91 -1.36 11.95
CA ILE A 40 -2.05 -0.57 11.45
C ILE A 40 -1.74 0.91 11.57
N LEU A 41 -1.46 1.56 10.44
CA LEU A 41 -1.14 2.99 10.38
C LEU A 41 -2.37 3.89 10.56
N HIS A 42 -3.55 3.43 10.13
CA HIS A 42 -4.79 4.21 10.19
C HIS A 42 -6.03 3.31 10.22
N ARG A 43 -7.11 3.78 10.84
CA ARG A 43 -8.42 3.10 10.89
C ARG A 43 -9.53 4.09 10.54
N GLU A 44 -10.34 3.73 9.56
CA GLU A 44 -11.48 4.52 9.10
C GLU A 44 -12.59 3.59 8.59
N THR A 45 -13.82 3.88 8.99
CA THR A 45 -15.01 3.09 8.65
C THR A 45 -15.49 3.43 7.24
N HIS A 46 -15.50 4.72 6.88
CA HIS A 46 -15.91 5.21 5.58
C HIS A 46 -14.91 4.82 4.49
N LYS A 47 -15.41 4.15 3.45
CA LYS A 47 -14.55 3.62 2.38
C LYS A 47 -13.68 4.69 1.71
N ILE A 48 -14.31 5.79 1.27
CA ILE A 48 -13.62 6.86 0.52
C ILE A 48 -12.55 7.53 1.39
N LYS A 49 -12.87 7.86 2.64
CA LYS A 49 -11.89 8.46 3.57
C LYS A 49 -10.70 7.54 3.81
N ARG A 50 -10.96 6.23 3.94
CA ARG A 50 -9.90 5.23 4.11
C ARG A 50 -9.01 5.11 2.87
N GLU A 51 -9.59 5.17 1.67
CA GLU A 51 -8.84 5.12 0.40
C GLU A 51 -7.97 6.38 0.25
N ILE A 52 -8.50 7.57 0.57
CA ILE A 52 -7.71 8.81 0.60
C ILE A 52 -6.58 8.71 1.64
N ALA A 53 -6.86 8.19 2.83
CA ALA A 53 -5.83 7.98 3.84
C ALA A 53 -4.75 7.01 3.35
N GLU A 54 -5.12 5.87 2.77
CA GLU A 54 -4.18 4.89 2.20
C GLU A 54 -3.24 5.54 1.18
N MET A 55 -3.78 6.32 0.24
CA MET A 55 -3.00 7.10 -0.73
C MET A 55 -2.00 8.04 -0.04
N ILE A 56 -2.46 8.84 0.93
CA ILE A 56 -1.62 9.81 1.64
C ILE A 56 -0.49 9.08 2.40
N TYR A 57 -0.81 7.99 3.10
CA TYR A 57 0.19 7.22 3.83
C TYR A 57 1.22 6.60 2.89
N ILE A 58 0.80 6.06 1.74
CA ILE A 58 1.73 5.53 0.73
C ILE A 58 2.65 6.64 0.21
N ARG A 59 2.09 7.79 -0.20
CA ARG A 59 2.87 8.90 -0.78
C ARG A 59 3.85 9.53 0.21
N LYS A 60 3.55 9.50 1.52
CA LYS A 60 4.44 9.98 2.59
C LYS A 60 5.67 9.11 2.84
N HIS A 61 5.60 7.82 2.51
CA HIS A 61 6.71 6.89 2.79
C HIS A 61 7.55 6.71 1.54
N SER A 62 8.79 7.20 1.56
CA SER A 62 9.73 7.09 0.44
C SER A 62 10.06 5.66 0.02
N ASN A 63 9.89 4.69 0.93
CA ASN A 63 10.30 3.29 0.76
C ASN A 63 9.10 2.36 0.55
N CYS A 64 7.97 2.86 0.08
CA CYS A 64 6.81 2.01 -0.21
C CYS A 64 7.03 1.19 -1.51
N ILE A 65 6.56 -0.05 -1.51
CA ILE A 65 6.58 -0.93 -2.70
C ILE A 65 5.28 -0.82 -3.54
N ASN A 66 4.33 -0.02 -3.09
CA ASN A 66 3.03 0.13 -3.72
C ASN A 66 3.17 0.87 -5.06
N LEU A 67 2.44 0.40 -6.08
CA LEU A 67 2.20 1.22 -7.27
C LEU A 67 1.33 2.42 -6.87
N GLN A 68 1.76 3.63 -7.24
CA GLN A 68 1.07 4.88 -6.92
C GLN A 68 0.34 5.46 -8.15
N THR A 69 -0.14 4.60 -9.04
CA THR A 69 -0.79 4.97 -10.31
C THR A 69 -2.01 5.86 -10.12
N ASP A 70 -2.66 5.79 -8.96
CA ASP A 70 -3.80 6.62 -8.55
C ASP A 70 -3.40 8.08 -8.24
N THR A 71 -2.10 8.36 -8.08
CA THR A 71 -1.57 9.70 -7.79
C THR A 71 -0.71 10.28 -8.90
N GLU A 72 -0.46 9.54 -9.99
CA GLU A 72 0.40 9.99 -11.10
C GLU A 72 -0.07 11.31 -11.74
N ASN A 73 -1.36 11.59 -11.70
CA ASN A 73 -1.96 12.82 -12.24
C ASN A 73 -2.38 13.82 -11.15
N LEU A 74 -2.00 13.58 -9.89
CA LEU A 74 -2.28 14.51 -8.80
C LEU A 74 -1.30 15.68 -8.88
N SER A 75 -1.82 16.90 -8.99
CA SER A 75 -0.97 18.10 -9.07
C SER A 75 -0.15 18.29 -7.79
N ASP A 76 1.13 18.65 -7.96
CA ASP A 76 2.05 18.99 -6.86
C ASP A 76 1.56 20.15 -5.98
N MET A 77 0.60 20.96 -6.46
CA MET A 77 -0.02 22.01 -5.63
C MET A 77 -0.69 21.43 -4.37
N TYR A 78 -1.13 20.16 -4.42
CA TYR A 78 -1.72 19.47 -3.28
C TYR A 78 -0.69 19.00 -2.26
N ASP A 79 0.61 19.04 -2.54
CA ASP A 79 1.64 18.51 -1.65
C ASP A 79 1.71 19.28 -0.33
N ASN A 80 1.53 20.61 -0.40
CA ASN A 80 1.44 21.46 0.79
C ASN A 80 0.22 21.16 1.65
N ILE A 81 -0.91 20.82 1.02
CA ILE A 81 -2.16 20.48 1.71
C ILE A 81 -2.04 19.10 2.38
N LEU A 82 -1.44 18.14 1.68
CA LEU A 82 -1.24 16.78 2.15
C LEU A 82 -0.03 16.63 3.08
N LYS A 83 0.79 17.68 3.21
CA LYS A 83 2.04 17.72 3.97
C LYS A 83 2.97 16.59 3.54
N LEU A 84 3.23 16.55 2.23
CA LEU A 84 4.13 15.59 1.58
C LEU A 84 5.54 16.15 1.39
N SER A 85 5.70 17.47 1.54
CA SER A 85 6.97 18.23 1.56
C SER A 85 7.49 18.48 2.97
#